data_AF-A0A816Q756-F1
#
_entry.id   AF-A0A816Q756-F1
#
_cell.length_a   1.000
_cell.length_b   1.000
_cell.length_c   1.000
_cell.angle_alpha   90.00
_cell.angle_beta   90.00
_cell.angle_gamma   90.00
#
_symmetry.space_group_name_H-M   'P 1'
#
loop_
_entity.id
_entity.type
_entity.pdbx_description
1 polymer ?
#
loop_
_entity_poly.entity_id
_entity_poly.type
_entity_poly.pdbx_seq_one_letter_code
_entity_poly.pdbx_strand_id
1 'polypeptide(L)'
;MQRNLRLLLILSILVVVFGSSMIQNSLQASYRKLKAMVDVSNQCTSNNQCASEATGSRACGGPNGYVVYSTVHADSVRKIKQLASRTRALESENNRLNSVTSICSVENPPSVRCVNGKCIKSKEGAGRFF
;
A
#
# COMPACT_ATOMS: atom_id res chain seq x y z
N MET A 1 -41.00 21.33 15.75
CA MET A 1 -40.51 19.94 15.62
C MET A 1 -39.53 19.74 14.46
N GLN A 2 -39.75 20.31 13.26
CA GLN A 2 -38.86 20.12 12.09
C GLN A 2 -37.43 20.70 12.21
N ARG A 3 -37.21 21.75 13.02
CA ARG A 3 -35.89 22.40 13.17
C ARG A 3 -34.87 21.50 13.88
N ASN A 4 -35.33 20.74 14.87
CA ASN A 4 -34.51 19.76 15.60
C ASN A 4 -34.25 18.51 14.75
N LEU A 5 -35.23 18.09 13.93
CA LEU A 5 -35.08 16.99 12.98
C LEU A 5 -34.06 17.31 11.87
N ARG A 6 -34.07 18.55 11.34
CA ARG A 6 -33.05 19.01 10.38
C ARG A 6 -31.65 19.07 10.99
N LEU A 7 -31.53 19.53 12.24
CA LEU A 7 -30.23 19.61 12.93
C LEU A 7 -29.63 18.21 13.19
N LEU A 8 -30.47 17.23 13.58
CA LEU A 8 -30.06 15.85 13.79
C LEU A 8 -29.59 15.16 12.50
N LEU A 9 -30.26 15.41 11.37
CA LEU A 9 -29.86 14.89 10.06
C LEU A 9 -28.53 15.48 9.57
N ILE A 10 -28.27 16.77 9.85
CA ILE A 10 -26.98 17.40 9.50
C ILE A 10 -25.84 16.81 10.33
N LEU A 11 -26.07 16.62 11.64
CA LEU A 11 -25.07 16.08 12.55
C LEU A 11 -24.67 14.64 12.20
N SER A 12 -25.64 13.81 11.81
CA SER A 12 -25.36 12.42 11.40
C SER A 12 -24.57 12.33 10.09
N ILE A 13 -24.87 13.18 9.10
CA ILE A 13 -24.12 13.25 7.84
C ILE A 13 -22.67 13.69 8.08
N LEU A 14 -22.45 14.69 8.93
CA LEU A 14 -21.10 15.16 9.29
C LEU A 14 -20.25 14.03 9.91
N VAL A 15 -20.80 13.27 10.86
CA VAL A 15 -20.08 12.15 11.51
C VAL A 15 -19.65 11.08 10.50
N VAL A 16 -20.52 10.72 9.57
CA VAL A 16 -20.23 9.69 8.55
C VAL A 16 -19.16 10.17 7.55
N VAL A 17 -19.24 11.42 7.09
CA VAL A 17 -18.28 11.99 6.11
C VAL A 17 -16.89 12.19 6.74
N PHE A 18 -16.82 12.58 8.01
CA PHE A 18 -15.53 12.77 8.68
C PHE A 18 -14.80 11.45 8.99
N GLY A 19 -15.51 10.35 9.25
CA GLY A 19 -14.88 9.05 9.52
C GLY A 19 -14.12 8.47 8.32
N SER A 20 -14.79 8.37 7.17
CA SER A 20 -14.20 7.75 5.96
C SER A 20 -13.05 8.56 5.37
N SER A 21 -13.08 9.88 5.51
CA SER A 21 -12.03 10.78 5.01
C SER A 21 -10.72 10.67 5.80
N MET A 22 -10.76 10.41 7.11
CA MET A 22 -9.55 10.28 7.94
C MET A 22 -8.71 9.05 7.59
N ILE A 23 -9.36 7.92 7.33
CA ILE A 23 -8.67 6.67 6.95
C ILE A 23 -8.08 6.79 5.55
N GLN A 24 -8.82 7.37 4.60
CA GLN A 24 -8.31 7.67 3.26
C GLN A 24 -7.07 8.57 3.30
N ASN A 25 -7.12 9.66 4.08
CA ASN A 25 -5.96 10.55 4.24
C ASN A 25 -4.75 9.84 4.85
N SER A 26 -4.98 9.02 5.87
CA SER A 26 -3.94 8.22 6.52
C SER A 26 -3.33 7.18 5.59
N LEU A 27 -4.16 6.52 4.79
CA LEU A 27 -3.74 5.54 3.78
C LEU A 27 -2.86 6.20 2.72
N GLN A 28 -3.31 7.33 2.16
CA GLN A 28 -2.56 8.10 1.18
C GLN A 28 -1.23 8.60 1.75
N ALA A 29 -1.22 9.07 3.00
CA ALA A 29 0.01 9.47 3.68
C ALA A 29 0.97 8.28 3.89
N SER A 30 0.44 7.10 4.22
CA SER A 30 1.25 5.88 4.38
C SER A 30 1.90 5.47 3.06
N TYR A 31 1.13 5.45 1.97
CA TYR A 31 1.64 5.18 0.62
C TYR A 31 2.73 6.18 0.19
N ARG A 32 2.51 7.48 0.40
CA ARG A 32 3.52 8.51 0.08
C ARG A 32 4.81 8.30 0.87
N LYS A 33 4.71 8.02 2.17
CA LYS A 33 5.88 7.75 3.02
C LYS A 33 6.62 6.49 2.58
N LEU A 34 5.89 5.42 2.27
CA LEU A 34 6.48 4.17 1.76
C LEU A 34 7.24 4.42 0.45
N LYS A 35 6.60 5.10 -0.51
CA LYS A 35 7.20 5.43 -1.79
C LYS A 35 8.45 6.29 -1.63
N ALA A 36 8.38 7.36 -0.83
CA ALA A 36 9.52 8.22 -0.56
C ALA A 36 10.68 7.43 0.08
N MET A 37 10.38 6.56 1.05
CA MET A 37 11.39 5.74 1.71
C MET A 37 12.09 4.78 0.74
N VAL A 38 11.32 4.14 -0.15
CA VAL A 38 11.86 3.30 -1.23
C VAL A 38 12.73 4.14 -2.15
N ASP A 39 12.24 5.27 -2.65
CA ASP A 39 12.93 6.09 -3.64
C ASP A 39 14.30 6.59 -3.12
N VAL A 40 14.40 7.00 -1.84
CA VAL A 40 15.66 7.49 -1.25
C VAL A 40 16.66 6.38 -0.96
N SER A 41 16.22 5.15 -0.72
CA SER A 41 17.07 4.04 -0.27
C SER A 41 17.18 2.91 -1.27
N ASN A 42 17.02 3.18 -2.57
CA ASN A 42 16.94 2.16 -3.61
C ASN A 42 18.28 1.81 -4.28
N GLN A 43 19.42 2.26 -3.75
CA GLN A 43 20.71 2.08 -4.41
C GLN A 43 21.26 0.66 -4.18
N CYS A 44 21.84 0.06 -5.22
CA CYS A 44 22.41 -1.29 -5.18
C CYS A 44 23.65 -1.41 -6.07
N THR A 45 24.48 -2.41 -5.81
CA THR A 45 25.61 -2.82 -6.65
C THR A 45 25.48 -4.26 -7.18
N SER A 46 24.57 -5.06 -6.63
CA SER A 46 24.34 -6.44 -7.04
C SER A 46 22.89 -6.90 -6.83
N ASN A 47 22.45 -7.92 -7.58
CA ASN A 47 21.06 -8.41 -7.55
C ASN A 47 20.63 -8.93 -6.17
N ASN A 48 21.54 -9.53 -5.39
CA ASN A 48 21.26 -10.05 -4.04
C ASN A 48 20.99 -8.95 -2.99
N GLN A 49 21.18 -7.68 -3.34
CA GLN A 49 20.82 -6.54 -2.51
C GLN A 49 19.41 -6.02 -2.79
N CYS A 50 18.64 -6.67 -3.67
CA CYS A 50 17.30 -6.24 -4.01
C CYS A 50 16.27 -7.20 -3.42
N ALA A 51 15.19 -6.64 -2.87
CA ALA A 51 14.07 -7.39 -2.34
C ALA A 51 12.74 -6.74 -2.74
N SER A 52 11.66 -7.50 -2.62
CA SER A 52 10.29 -7.00 -2.74
C SER A 52 9.53 -7.19 -1.43
N GLU A 53 8.62 -6.27 -1.12
CA GLU A 53 7.71 -6.35 0.03
C GLU A 53 6.28 -6.12 -0.44
N ALA A 54 5.35 -6.93 0.06
CA ALA A 54 3.93 -6.83 -0.26
C ALA A 54 3.38 -5.50 0.25
N THR A 55 2.55 -4.81 -0.54
CA THR A 55 1.91 -3.55 -0.13
C THR A 55 0.43 -3.58 -0.46
N GLY A 56 -0.31 -2.77 0.28
CA GLY A 56 -1.75 -2.62 0.15
C GLY A 56 -2.58 -3.86 0.43
N SER A 57 -3.89 -3.74 0.23
CA SER A 57 -4.84 -4.82 0.43
C SER A 57 -5.91 -4.79 -0.64
N ARG A 58 -6.12 -5.91 -1.33
CA ARG A 58 -7.33 -6.11 -2.14
C ARG A 58 -8.51 -6.39 -1.21
N ALA A 59 -9.73 -6.13 -1.68
CA ALA A 59 -10.95 -6.39 -0.89
C ALA A 59 -11.20 -7.90 -0.69
N CYS A 60 -10.88 -8.71 -1.69
CA CYS A 60 -10.92 -10.18 -1.61
C CYS A 60 -9.77 -10.81 -0.79
N GLY A 61 -8.89 -10.01 -0.19
CA GLY A 61 -7.70 -10.47 0.50
C GLY A 61 -6.44 -10.48 -0.36
N GLY A 62 -5.29 -10.60 0.31
CA GLY A 62 -3.96 -10.51 -0.31
C GLY A 62 -3.53 -9.06 -0.64
N PRO A 63 -2.24 -8.86 -0.97
CA PRO A 63 -1.75 -7.55 -1.37
C PRO A 63 -2.29 -7.13 -2.73
N ASN A 64 -2.40 -5.83 -2.96
CA ASN A 64 -2.71 -5.29 -4.29
C ASN A 64 -1.45 -4.94 -5.10
N GLY A 65 -0.26 -5.07 -4.51
CA GLY A 65 1.00 -4.87 -5.20
C GLY A 65 2.22 -5.15 -4.33
N TYR A 66 3.38 -4.84 -4.89
CA TYR A 66 4.68 -4.99 -4.25
C TYR A 66 5.55 -3.77 -4.52
N VAL A 67 6.26 -3.31 -3.49
CA VAL A 67 7.38 -2.38 -3.63
C VAL A 67 8.67 -3.15 -3.79
N VAL A 68 9.61 -2.62 -4.57
CA VAL A 68 10.97 -3.15 -4.73
C VAL A 68 11.94 -2.17 -4.14
N TYR A 69 12.89 -2.65 -3.33
CA TYR A 69 13.81 -1.81 -2.57
C TYR A 69 15.18 -2.49 -2.40
N SER A 70 16.18 -1.69 -2.02
CA SER A 70 17.51 -2.19 -1.67
C SER A 70 17.60 -2.60 -0.20
N THR A 71 18.33 -3.68 0.06
CA THR A 71 18.59 -4.23 1.38
C THR A 71 19.93 -3.79 1.97
N VAL A 72 20.66 -2.91 1.28
CA VAL A 72 21.99 -2.42 1.71
C VAL A 72 21.94 -1.78 3.10
N HIS A 73 20.87 -1.05 3.43
CA HIS A 73 20.73 -0.36 4.71
C HIS A 73 19.62 -0.99 5.55
N ALA A 74 20.00 -1.69 6.62
CA ALA A 74 19.06 -2.41 7.50
C ALA A 74 17.95 -1.51 8.08
N ASP A 75 18.27 -0.26 8.41
CA ASP A 75 17.29 0.72 8.94
C ASP A 75 16.21 1.05 7.91
N SER A 76 16.62 1.16 6.63
CA SER A 76 15.71 1.37 5.53
C SER A 76 14.79 0.18 5.33
N VAL A 77 15.35 -1.04 5.37
CA VAL A 77 14.57 -2.28 5.32
C VAL A 77 13.51 -2.32 6.42
N ARG A 78 13.88 -2.02 7.68
CA ARG A 78 12.93 -2.02 8.81
C ARG A 78 11.80 -1.01 8.60
N LYS A 79 12.13 0.23 8.22
CA LYS A 79 11.14 1.30 7.96
C LYS A 79 10.22 0.95 6.80
N ILE A 80 10.75 0.40 5.71
CA ILE A 80 9.95 -0.03 4.53
C ILE A 80 8.96 -1.12 4.95
N LYS A 81 9.40 -2.16 5.68
CA LYS A 81 8.52 -3.23 6.15
C LYS A 81 7.41 -2.71 7.07
N GLN A 82 7.75 -1.80 7.98
CA GLN A 82 6.77 -1.16 8.87
C GLN A 82 5.73 -0.34 8.10
N LEU A 83 6.17 0.49 7.15
CA LEU A 83 5.30 1.30 6.31
C LEU A 83 4.43 0.45 5.39
N ALA A 84 4.98 -0.62 4.81
CA ALA A 84 4.23 -1.58 4.00
C ALA A 84 3.13 -2.25 4.84
N SER A 85 3.47 -2.81 6.01
CA SER A 85 2.51 -3.41 6.93
C SER A 85 1.39 -2.44 7.34
N ARG A 86 1.75 -1.20 7.72
CA ARG A 86 0.79 -0.14 8.04
C ARG A 86 -0.14 0.17 6.88
N THR A 87 0.41 0.24 5.66
CA THR A 87 -0.37 0.52 4.45
C THR A 87 -1.37 -0.60 4.16
N ARG A 88 -0.97 -1.88 4.32
CA ARG A 88 -1.88 -3.03 4.19
C ARG A 88 -3.04 -2.95 5.18
N ALA A 89 -2.76 -2.65 6.45
CA ALA A 89 -3.78 -2.53 7.48
C ALA A 89 -4.76 -1.38 7.21
N LEU A 90 -4.26 -0.20 6.83
CA LEU A 90 -5.09 0.95 6.49
C LEU A 90 -5.98 0.69 5.27
N GLU A 91 -5.46 0.02 4.26
CA GLU A 91 -6.24 -0.28 3.05
C GLU A 91 -7.27 -1.38 3.30
N SER A 92 -6.93 -2.40 4.09
CA SER A 92 -7.89 -3.43 4.51
C SER A 92 -9.06 -2.82 5.26
N GLU A 93 -8.79 -1.93 6.22
CA GLU A 93 -9.83 -1.22 6.95
C GLU A 93 -10.63 -0.27 6.05
N ASN A 94 -9.96 0.43 5.13
CA ASN A 94 -10.62 1.27 4.15
C ASN A 94 -11.59 0.46 3.28
N ASN A 95 -11.18 -0.71 2.79
CA ASN A 95 -12.02 -1.59 1.98
C ASN A 95 -13.24 -2.05 2.76
N ARG A 96 -13.06 -2.41 4.04
CA ARG A 96 -14.14 -2.82 4.95
C ARG A 96 -15.17 -1.70 5.15
N LEU A 97 -14.72 -0.48 5.44
CA LEU A 97 -15.61 0.65 5.72
C LEU A 97 -16.37 1.14 4.49
N ASN A 98 -15.75 1.05 3.30
CA ASN A 98 -16.34 1.55 2.07
C ASN A 98 -16.98 0.44 1.22
N SER A 99 -17.10 -0.79 1.75
CA SER A 99 -17.67 -1.94 1.04
C SER A 99 -17.06 -2.15 -0.36
N VAL A 100 -15.74 -1.94 -0.47
CA VAL A 100 -15.03 -2.04 -1.75
C VAL A 100 -15.10 -3.49 -2.24
N THR A 101 -15.38 -3.68 -3.53
CA THR A 101 -15.35 -5.00 -4.18
C THR A 101 -14.15 -5.08 -5.12
N SER A 102 -13.53 -6.26 -5.24
CA SER A 102 -12.43 -6.51 -6.17
C SER A 102 -12.56 -7.88 -6.82
N ILE A 103 -11.92 -8.06 -7.98
CA ILE A 103 -11.70 -9.40 -8.55
C ILE A 103 -10.75 -10.21 -7.66
N CYS A 104 -11.02 -11.51 -7.50
CA CYS A 104 -10.15 -12.42 -6.78
C CYS A 104 -8.98 -12.85 -7.69
N SER A 105 -7.87 -12.13 -7.60
CA SER A 105 -6.64 -12.43 -8.34
C SER A 105 -5.46 -12.52 -7.38
N VAL A 106 -4.59 -13.50 -7.59
CA VAL A 106 -3.37 -13.67 -6.80
C VAL A 106 -2.27 -12.81 -7.40
N GLU A 107 -1.77 -11.85 -6.63
CA GLU A 107 -0.60 -11.06 -6.99
C GLU A 107 0.67 -11.74 -6.48
N ASN A 108 1.46 -12.29 -7.39
CA ASN A 108 2.73 -12.93 -7.04
C ASN A 108 3.82 -11.88 -6.78
N PRO A 109 4.74 -12.13 -5.84
CA PRO A 109 5.92 -11.28 -5.68
C PRO A 109 6.71 -11.22 -6.99
N PRO A 110 7.13 -10.02 -7.44
CA PRO A 110 7.92 -9.90 -8.65
C PRO A 110 9.34 -10.42 -8.40
N SER A 111 9.97 -10.99 -9.42
CA SER A 111 11.43 -11.13 -9.41
C SER A 111 12.07 -9.73 -9.42
N VAL A 112 13.23 -9.58 -8.78
CA VAL A 112 13.92 -8.29 -8.61
C VAL A 112 15.36 -8.37 -9.10
N ARG A 113 15.88 -7.24 -9.59
CA ARG A 113 17.25 -7.12 -10.10
C ARG A 113 17.81 -5.72 -9.87
N CYS A 114 19.13 -5.63 -9.74
CA CYS A 114 19.86 -4.37 -9.69
C CYS A 114 20.23 -3.95 -11.11
N VAL A 115 19.67 -2.84 -11.59
CA VAL A 115 19.92 -2.30 -12.93
C VAL A 115 20.26 -0.82 -12.80
N ASN A 116 21.39 -0.40 -13.37
CA ASN A 116 21.89 0.97 -13.29
C ASN A 116 21.91 1.51 -11.85
N GLY A 117 22.38 0.68 -10.92
CA GLY A 117 22.50 1.03 -9.51
C GLY A 117 21.17 1.15 -8.75
N LYS A 118 20.05 0.69 -9.32
CA LYS A 118 18.73 0.73 -8.68
C LYS A 118 18.05 -0.62 -8.69
N CYS A 119 17.38 -0.97 -7.58
CA CYS A 119 16.55 -2.17 -7.56
C CYS A 119 15.25 -1.92 -8.34
N ILE A 120 14.97 -2.79 -9.31
CA ILE A 120 13.76 -2.74 -10.14
C ILE A 120 13.09 -4.11 -10.22
N LYS A 121 11.82 -4.13 -10.61
CA LYS A 121 11.13 -5.35 -11.01
C LYS A 121 11.79 -5.93 -12.26
N SER A 122 12.09 -7.21 -12.23
CA SER A 122 12.52 -7.98 -13.38
C SER A 122 11.38 -8.07 -14.38
N LYS A 123 11.64 -7.78 -15.66
CA LYS A 123 10.63 -7.96 -16.73
C LYS A 123 10.37 -9.43 -17.06
N GLU A 124 11.26 -10.33 -16.66
CA GLU A 124 11.09 -11.78 -16.80
C GLU A 124 10.22 -12.30 -15.66
N GLY A 125 8.93 -12.50 -15.94
CA GLY A 125 7.97 -13.07 -14.99
C GLY A 125 6.50 -12.82 -15.36
N ALA A 126 6.22 -11.85 -16.24
CA ALA A 126 4.88 -11.68 -16.80
C ALA A 126 4.72 -12.55 -18.05
N GLY A 127 4.51 -13.87 -17.89
CA GLY A 127 4.06 -14.68 -19.03
C GLY A 127 4.49 -16.14 -19.11
N ARG A 128 4.40 -16.92 -18.03
CA ARG A 128 4.30 -18.40 -18.15
C ARG A 128 3.26 -18.94 -17.20
N PHE A 129 2.01 -18.57 -17.45
CA PHE A 129 0.84 -19.24 -16.89
C PHE A 129 -0.23 -19.38 -17.97
N PHE A 130 0.14 -19.95 -19.12
CA PHE A 130 -0.69 -20.73 -20.03
C PHE A 130 0.25 -21.60 -20.87
#